data_AF-A0A7Y2F520-F1
#
_entry.id   AF-A0A7Y2F520-F1
#
_cell.length_a   1.000
_cell.length_b   1.000
_cell.length_c   1.000
_cell.angle_alpha   90.00
_cell.angle_beta   90.00
_cell.angle_gamma   90.00
#
_symmetry.space_group_name_H-M   'P 1'
#
loop_
_entity.id
_entity.type
_entity.pdbx_description
1 polymer ?
#
loop_
_entity_poly.entity_id
_entity_poly.type
_entity_poly.pdbx_seq_one_letter_code
_entity_poly.pdbx_strand_id
1 'polypeptide(L)'
;MSVASTSTRTLAINPAFLEEIKESNRELWQTHEQLRQVFQVTDSDDQVMRQLVQTLDTFRDQLATQFQLEESFGYQPVDHQSSSQRQFLDFELVDQVCRQHCALYLRITDLAERAEEMQYRGVEPDHLSELIVLSQQFEQEFCEHERLENQLIARAYRLK
;
A
#
# COMPACT_ATOMS: atom_id res chain seq x y z
N MET A 1 -18.75 -35.30 -15.94
CA MET A 1 -18.31 -33.90 -15.79
C MET A 1 -17.45 -33.85 -14.54
N SER A 2 -16.16 -33.54 -14.68
CA SER A 2 -15.22 -33.52 -13.55
C SER A 2 -15.33 -32.15 -12.87
N VAL A 3 -15.66 -32.14 -11.58
CA VAL A 3 -15.68 -30.93 -10.76
C VAL A 3 -14.22 -30.56 -10.53
N ALA A 4 -13.76 -29.48 -11.16
CA ALA A 4 -12.43 -28.95 -10.91
C ALA A 4 -12.34 -28.61 -9.42
N SER A 5 -11.57 -29.41 -8.68
CA SER A 5 -11.22 -29.10 -7.30
C SER A 5 -10.30 -27.89 -7.36
N THR A 6 -10.85 -26.70 -7.11
CA THR A 6 -10.04 -25.50 -6.87
C THR A 6 -9.26 -25.75 -5.59
N SER A 7 -8.03 -26.28 -5.72
CA SER A 7 -7.06 -26.27 -4.63
C SER A 7 -6.85 -24.82 -4.24
N THR A 8 -7.36 -24.44 -3.07
CA THR A 8 -7.10 -23.15 -2.45
C THR A 8 -5.58 -23.02 -2.29
N ARG A 9 -4.94 -22.20 -3.13
CA ARG A 9 -3.53 -21.87 -2.94
C ARG A 9 -3.45 -21.04 -1.68
N THR A 10 -2.68 -21.52 -0.73
CA THR A 10 -2.56 -20.87 0.57
C THR A 10 -1.23 -20.16 0.64
N LEU A 11 -1.22 -18.88 1.01
CA LEU A 11 -0.02 -18.05 1.04
C LEU A 11 0.69 -18.18 2.40
N ALA A 12 1.99 -18.42 2.37
CA ALA A 12 2.89 -18.22 3.51
C ALA A 12 3.71 -16.95 3.30
N ILE A 13 4.26 -16.41 4.39
CA ILE A 13 5.09 -15.22 4.32
C ILE A 13 6.57 -15.58 4.49
N ASN A 14 7.43 -14.80 3.85
CA ASN A 14 8.86 -14.77 4.10
C ASN A 14 9.20 -13.49 4.87
N PRO A 15 9.21 -13.52 6.22
CA PRO A 15 9.30 -12.30 7.02
C PRO A 15 10.62 -11.56 6.86
N ALA A 16 11.72 -12.27 6.57
CA ALA A 16 13.03 -11.64 6.36
C ALA A 16 13.08 -10.82 5.07
N PHE A 17 12.46 -11.32 3.99
CA PHE A 17 12.37 -10.58 2.74
C PHE A 17 11.41 -9.39 2.84
N LEU A 18 10.26 -9.55 3.51
CA LEU A 18 9.35 -8.43 3.74
C LEU A 18 10.03 -7.29 4.53
N GLU A 19 10.79 -7.65 5.58
CA GLU A 19 11.57 -6.68 6.36
C GLU A 19 12.65 -6.01 5.50
N GLU A 20 13.41 -6.77 4.70
CA GLU A 20 14.43 -6.22 3.78
C GLU A 20 13.83 -5.27 2.74
N ILE A 21 12.70 -5.63 2.13
CA ILE A 21 12.00 -4.77 1.16
C ILE A 21 11.60 -3.46 1.84
N LYS A 22 11.01 -3.51 3.04
CA LYS A 22 10.60 -2.32 3.79
C LYS A 22 11.78 -1.45 4.23
N GLU A 23 12.89 -2.04 4.67
CA GLU A 23 14.10 -1.29 5.03
C GLU A 23 14.77 -0.60 3.83
N SER A 24 14.66 -1.21 2.65
CA SER A 24 15.23 -0.68 1.42
C SER A 24 14.45 0.51 0.87
N ASN A 25 13.15 0.61 1.15
CA ASN A 25 12.26 1.62 0.56
C ASN A 25 12.11 2.87 1.44
N ARG A 26 13.23 3.53 1.73
CA ARG A 26 13.24 4.80 2.49
C ARG A 26 12.56 5.95 1.76
N GLU A 27 12.57 5.91 0.42
CA GLU A 27 11.99 6.96 -0.41
C GLU A 27 10.46 7.00 -0.28
N LEU A 28 9.79 5.84 -0.15
CA LEU A 28 8.34 5.77 0.09
C LEU A 28 7.93 6.55 1.34
N TRP A 29 8.66 6.35 2.44
CA TRP A 29 8.39 7.07 3.70
C TRP A 29 8.74 8.56 3.63
N GLN A 30 9.71 8.95 2.81
CA GLN A 30 9.98 10.36 2.55
C GLN A 30 8.85 11.02 1.77
N THR A 31 8.33 10.35 0.73
CA THR A 31 7.18 10.83 -0.04
C THR A 31 5.91 10.90 0.82
N HIS A 32 5.69 9.92 1.70
CA HIS A 32 4.60 9.94 2.68
C HIS A 32 4.69 11.15 3.61
N GLU A 33 5.88 11.45 4.16
CA GLU A 33 6.06 12.62 5.01
C GLU A 33 5.92 13.94 4.23
N GLN A 34 6.38 13.99 2.98
CA GLN A 34 6.14 15.13 2.10
C GLN A 34 4.64 15.36 1.88
N LEU A 35 3.86 14.30 1.66
CA LEU A 35 2.41 14.40 1.52
C LEU A 35 1.77 15.02 2.76
N ARG A 36 2.22 14.61 3.95
CA ARG A 36 1.76 15.19 5.22
C ARG A 36 2.15 16.65 5.40
N GLN A 37 3.29 17.07 4.86
CA GLN A 37 3.72 18.45 4.87
C GLN A 37 2.84 19.31 3.95
N VAL A 38 2.47 18.82 2.76
CA VAL A 38 1.57 19.53 1.83
C VAL A 38 0.26 19.92 2.52
N PHE A 39 -0.27 19.06 3.40
CA PHE A 39 -1.50 19.33 4.15
C PHE A 39 -1.39 20.45 5.19
N GLN A 40 -0.18 20.82 5.60
CA GLN A 40 0.07 21.78 6.69
C GLN A 40 0.54 23.15 6.17
N VAL A 41 0.88 23.23 4.88
CA VAL A 41 1.44 24.41 4.25
C VAL A 41 0.36 25.49 4.06
N THR A 42 0.72 26.74 4.33
CA THR A 42 -0.14 27.93 4.10
C THR A 42 0.35 28.70 2.86
N ASP A 43 0.45 27.99 1.73
CA ASP A 43 0.80 28.58 0.43
C ASP A 43 -0.46 28.93 -0.37
N SER A 44 -0.29 29.50 -1.57
CA SER A 44 -1.39 29.66 -2.53
C SER A 44 -1.90 28.30 -3.02
N ASP A 45 -3.21 28.20 -3.28
CA ASP A 45 -3.88 26.99 -3.78
C ASP A 45 -3.18 26.36 -4.99
N ASP A 46 -2.70 27.16 -5.96
CA ASP A 46 -1.96 26.66 -7.12
C ASP A 46 -0.65 25.95 -6.76
N GLN A 47 0.03 26.42 -5.70
CA GLN A 47 1.28 25.84 -5.23
C GLN A 47 1.02 24.55 -4.46
N VAL A 48 0.01 24.55 -3.58
CA VAL A 48 -0.43 23.34 -2.88
C VAL A 48 -0.85 22.28 -3.88
N MET A 49 -1.62 22.64 -4.92
CA MET A 49 -2.04 21.72 -5.96
C MET A 49 -0.86 21.11 -6.71
N ARG A 50 0.11 21.93 -7.15
CA ARG A 50 1.32 21.45 -7.83
C ARG A 50 2.09 20.44 -6.99
N GLN A 51 2.26 20.72 -5.71
CA GLN A 51 2.95 19.81 -4.79
C GLN A 51 2.14 18.52 -4.62
N LEU A 52 0.82 18.62 -4.45
CA LEU A 52 -0.05 17.47 -4.25
C LEU A 52 -0.04 16.53 -5.46
N VAL A 53 -0.14 17.05 -6.69
CA VAL A 53 -0.01 16.25 -7.92
C VAL A 53 1.32 15.50 -7.93
N GLN A 54 2.42 16.22 -7.78
CA GLN A 54 3.76 15.62 -7.83
C GLN A 54 3.96 14.54 -6.76
N THR A 55 3.50 14.80 -5.54
CA THR A 55 3.65 13.87 -4.42
C THR A 55 2.75 12.65 -4.60
N LEU A 56 1.49 12.80 -5.02
CA LEU A 56 0.59 11.67 -5.26
C LEU A 56 1.07 10.76 -6.40
N ASP A 57 1.56 11.35 -7.49
CA ASP A 57 2.17 10.60 -8.61
C ASP A 57 3.38 9.78 -8.14
N THR A 58 4.30 10.43 -7.44
CA THR A 58 5.50 9.78 -6.91
C THR A 58 5.12 8.64 -5.95
N PHE A 59 4.11 8.87 -5.10
CA PHE A 59 3.67 7.88 -4.13
C PHE A 59 2.99 6.68 -4.83
N ARG A 60 2.16 6.92 -5.85
CA ARG A 60 1.55 5.86 -6.67
C ARG A 60 2.61 4.93 -7.26
N ASP A 61 3.65 5.49 -7.87
CA ASP A 61 4.68 4.73 -8.58
C ASP A 61 5.56 3.93 -7.61
N GLN A 62 5.90 4.53 -6.46
CA GLN A 62 6.63 3.86 -5.39
C GLN A 62 5.81 2.73 -4.75
N LEU A 63 4.51 2.92 -4.52
CA LEU A 63 3.62 1.88 -4.00
C LEU A 63 3.47 0.72 -4.99
N ALA A 64 3.32 1.00 -6.28
CA ALA A 64 3.27 -0.05 -7.30
C ALA A 64 4.51 -0.95 -7.22
N THR A 65 5.68 -0.32 -7.11
CA THR A 65 6.96 -1.04 -6.99
C THR A 65 7.03 -1.84 -5.69
N GLN A 66 6.67 -1.22 -4.57
CA GLN A 66 6.67 -1.85 -3.25
C GLN A 66 5.78 -3.11 -3.22
N PHE A 67 4.52 -2.96 -3.60
CA PHE A 67 3.55 -4.06 -3.61
C PHE A 67 3.98 -5.17 -4.57
N GLN A 68 4.54 -4.83 -5.73
CA GLN A 68 5.07 -5.84 -6.65
C GLN A 68 6.21 -6.66 -6.02
N LEU A 69 7.12 -6.01 -5.28
CA LEU A 69 8.22 -6.71 -4.59
C LEU A 69 7.68 -7.59 -3.47
N GLU A 70 6.79 -7.07 -2.64
CA GLU A 70 6.19 -7.81 -1.53
C GLU A 70 5.41 -9.04 -2.03
N GLU A 71 4.60 -8.89 -3.09
CA GLU A 71 3.86 -10.01 -3.71
C GLU A 71 4.76 -11.03 -4.40
N SER A 72 5.88 -10.59 -4.99
CA SER A 72 6.79 -11.49 -5.71
C SER A 72 7.71 -12.28 -4.77
N PHE A 73 8.12 -11.67 -3.66
CA PHE A 73 9.19 -12.21 -2.79
C PHE A 73 8.77 -12.43 -1.34
N GLY A 74 7.83 -11.62 -0.84
CA GLY A 74 7.34 -11.66 0.53
C GLY A 74 6.22 -12.69 0.75
N TYR A 75 5.35 -12.90 -0.24
CA TYR A 75 4.20 -13.81 -0.17
C TYR A 75 4.39 -15.03 -1.09
N GLN A 76 4.44 -16.24 -0.54
CA GLN A 76 4.75 -17.48 -1.26
C GLN A 76 3.60 -18.49 -1.21
N PRO A 77 3.18 -19.09 -2.34
CA PRO A 77 2.18 -20.14 -2.33
C PRO A 77 2.75 -21.43 -1.69
N VAL A 78 1.96 -22.05 -0.81
CA VAL A 78 2.28 -23.32 -0.16
C VAL A 78 1.16 -24.33 -0.44
N ASP A 79 1.56 -25.51 -0.89
CA ASP A 79 0.64 -26.63 -1.09
C ASP A 79 0.30 -27.30 0.25
N HIS A 80 -0.99 -27.49 0.51
CA HIS A 80 -1.53 -28.12 1.72
C HIS A 80 -1.07 -29.56 1.95
N GLN A 81 -0.50 -30.24 0.95
CA GLN A 81 -0.19 -31.68 1.02
C GLN A 81 1.14 -32.00 1.72
N SER A 82 1.94 -30.99 2.06
CA SER A 82 3.30 -31.16 2.60
C SER A 82 3.45 -30.75 4.07
N SER A 83 2.35 -30.48 4.77
CA SER A 83 2.36 -29.81 6.07
C SER A 83 2.50 -30.78 7.26
N SER A 84 3.71 -31.30 7.46
CA SER A 84 4.12 -31.82 8.77
C SER A 84 4.99 -30.83 9.57
N GLN A 85 5.32 -29.65 9.04
CA GLN A 85 6.35 -28.80 9.67
C GLN A 85 6.24 -27.26 9.55
N ARG A 86 5.13 -26.68 9.09
CA ARG A 86 5.01 -25.20 9.08
C ARG A 86 3.80 -24.77 9.88
N GLN A 87 4.06 -24.26 11.08
CA GLN A 87 3.07 -23.57 11.91
C GLN A 87 2.37 -22.53 11.04
N PHE A 88 1.10 -22.77 10.80
CA PHE A 88 0.27 -21.96 9.91
C PHE A 88 0.21 -20.54 10.46
N LEU A 89 0.73 -19.59 9.68
CA LEU A 89 0.39 -18.20 9.85
C LEU A 89 -1.11 -18.02 9.59
N ASP A 90 -1.67 -16.94 10.11
CA ASP A 90 -3.06 -16.56 9.93
C ASP A 90 -3.32 -16.28 8.44
N PHE A 91 -3.75 -17.31 7.71
CA PHE A 91 -3.92 -17.27 6.26
C PHE A 91 -4.96 -16.24 5.83
N GLU A 92 -5.96 -16.01 6.68
CA GLU A 92 -6.97 -14.97 6.45
C GLU A 92 -6.32 -13.59 6.52
N LEU A 93 -5.37 -13.38 7.44
CA LEU A 93 -4.62 -12.12 7.55
C LEU A 93 -3.70 -11.88 6.34
N VAL A 94 -3.02 -12.92 5.84
CA VAL A 94 -2.15 -12.79 4.65
C VAL A 94 -2.98 -12.43 3.42
N ASP A 95 -4.09 -13.14 3.19
CA ASP A 95 -5.00 -12.85 2.08
C ASP A 95 -5.63 -11.45 2.21
N GLN A 96 -5.98 -11.03 3.43
CA GLN A 96 -6.45 -9.67 3.71
C GLN A 96 -5.42 -8.62 3.30
N VAL A 97 -4.15 -8.78 3.70
CA VAL A 97 -3.07 -7.83 3.39
C VAL A 97 -2.84 -7.73 1.87
N CYS A 98 -2.77 -8.86 1.16
CA CYS A 98 -2.62 -8.83 -0.30
C CYS A 98 -3.81 -8.14 -0.99
N ARG A 99 -5.04 -8.29 -0.49
CA ARG A 99 -6.20 -7.56 -1.03
C ARG A 99 -6.14 -6.06 -0.78
N GLN A 100 -5.49 -5.63 0.32
CA GLN A 100 -5.29 -4.21 0.61
C GLN A 100 -4.37 -3.54 -0.42
N HIS A 101 -3.38 -4.24 -0.98
CA HIS A 101 -2.51 -3.67 -2.03
C HIS A 101 -3.31 -3.16 -3.22
N CYS A 102 -4.20 -4.01 -3.76
CA CYS A 102 -5.05 -3.64 -4.89
C CYS A 102 -5.96 -2.45 -4.55
N ALA A 103 -6.60 -2.48 -3.38
CA ALA A 103 -7.48 -1.40 -2.94
C ALA A 103 -6.73 -0.06 -2.78
N LEU A 104 -5.57 -0.07 -2.12
CA LEU A 104 -4.73 1.10 -1.91
C LEU A 104 -4.18 1.63 -3.23
N TYR A 105 -3.72 0.75 -4.12
CA TYR A 105 -3.19 1.16 -5.42
C TYR A 105 -4.24 1.84 -6.30
N LEU A 106 -5.46 1.30 -6.35
CA LEU A 106 -6.57 1.95 -7.05
C LEU A 106 -6.92 3.29 -6.42
N ARG A 107 -6.90 3.38 -5.09
CA ARG A 107 -7.22 4.60 -4.36
C ARG A 107 -6.21 5.72 -4.62
N ILE A 108 -4.91 5.43 -4.58
CA ILE A 108 -3.88 6.44 -4.87
C ILE A 108 -3.89 6.85 -6.35
N THR A 109 -4.22 5.92 -7.25
CA THR A 109 -4.36 6.23 -8.69
C THR A 109 -5.51 7.20 -8.93
N ASP A 110 -6.70 6.95 -8.35
CA ASP A 110 -7.85 7.86 -8.42
C ASP A 110 -7.53 9.25 -7.84
N LEU A 111 -6.76 9.32 -6.74
CA LEU A 111 -6.32 10.60 -6.17
C LEU A 111 -5.35 11.35 -7.09
N ALA A 112 -4.37 10.66 -7.66
CA ALA A 112 -3.40 11.26 -8.58
C ALA A 112 -4.11 11.79 -9.83
N GLU A 113 -4.98 10.99 -10.45
CA GLU A 113 -5.76 11.39 -11.63
C GLU A 113 -6.62 12.62 -11.35
N ARG A 114 -7.33 12.66 -10.21
CA ARG A 114 -8.12 13.83 -9.80
C ARG A 114 -7.26 15.07 -9.63
N ALA A 115 -6.10 14.93 -8.98
CA ALA A 115 -5.18 16.03 -8.77
C ALA A 115 -4.69 16.61 -10.11
N GLU A 116 -4.27 15.74 -11.04
CA GLU A 116 -3.84 16.11 -12.39
C GLU A 116 -4.96 16.84 -13.16
N GLU A 117 -6.18 16.30 -13.14
CA GLU A 117 -7.33 16.91 -13.80
C GLU A 117 -7.65 18.30 -13.24
N MET A 118 -7.60 18.46 -11.92
CA MET A 118 -7.85 19.75 -11.25
C MET A 118 -6.75 20.75 -11.60
N GLN A 119 -5.49 20.34 -11.61
CA GLN A 119 -4.39 21.20 -12.03
C GLN A 119 -4.54 21.67 -13.48
N TYR A 120 -5.00 20.80 -14.38
CA TYR A 120 -5.21 21.12 -15.79
C TYR A 120 -6.38 22.09 -16.01
N ARG A 121 -7.50 21.90 -15.28
CA ARG A 121 -8.72 22.71 -15.44
C ARG A 121 -8.70 24.02 -14.66
N GLY A 122 -7.81 24.15 -13.69
CA GLY A 122 -7.74 25.27 -12.76
C GLY A 122 -8.23 24.88 -11.36
N VAL A 123 -7.62 25.46 -10.34
CA VAL A 123 -7.85 25.08 -8.95
C VAL A 123 -9.05 25.83 -8.38
N GLU A 124 -10.10 25.09 -8.04
CA GLU A 124 -11.19 25.61 -7.21
C GLU A 124 -10.93 25.28 -5.73
N PRO A 125 -11.00 26.26 -4.80
CA PRO A 125 -10.61 26.06 -3.40
C PRO A 125 -11.38 24.95 -2.66
N ASP A 126 -12.68 24.83 -2.93
CA ASP A 126 -13.54 23.81 -2.30
C ASP A 126 -13.14 22.40 -2.75
N HIS A 127 -12.87 22.22 -4.05
CA HIS A 127 -12.41 20.94 -4.58
C HIS A 127 -10.99 20.59 -4.10
N LEU A 128 -10.09 21.58 -3.97
CA LEU A 128 -8.77 21.36 -3.37
C LEU A 128 -8.89 20.88 -1.92
N SER A 129 -9.78 21.51 -1.15
CA SER A 129 -10.04 21.12 0.24
C SER A 129 -10.56 19.68 0.33
N GLU A 130 -11.47 19.28 -0.57
CA GLU A 130 -11.95 17.90 -0.66
C GLU A 130 -10.82 16.92 -1.00
N LEU A 131 -9.98 17.24 -2.00
CA LEU A 131 -8.87 16.39 -2.40
C LEU A 131 -7.85 16.20 -1.27
N ILE A 132 -7.58 17.25 -0.48
CA ILE A 132 -6.73 17.17 0.72
C ILE A 132 -7.34 16.19 1.73
N VAL A 133 -8.64 16.29 2.01
CA VAL A 133 -9.33 15.38 2.95
C VAL A 133 -9.26 13.94 2.47
N LEU A 134 -9.50 13.68 1.19
CA LEU A 134 -9.42 12.34 0.61
C LEU A 134 -7.98 11.80 0.66
N SER A 135 -6.98 12.65 0.43
CA SER A 135 -5.56 12.27 0.52
C SER A 135 -5.15 11.95 1.96
N GLN A 136 -5.67 12.66 2.95
CA GLN A 136 -5.46 12.35 4.38
C GLN A 136 -6.12 11.02 4.78
N GLN A 137 -7.30 10.70 4.24
CA GLN A 137 -7.95 9.41 4.49
C GLN A 137 -7.12 8.27 3.91
N PHE A 138 -6.63 8.41 2.68
CA PHE A 138 -5.72 7.45 2.08
C PHE A 138 -4.45 7.25 2.91
N GLU A 139 -3.86 8.33 3.44
CA GLU A 139 -2.67 8.25 4.30
C GLU A 139 -2.92 7.40 5.55
N GLN A 140 -4.08 7.55 6.18
CA GLN A 140 -4.47 6.74 7.34
C GLN A 140 -4.65 5.26 6.96
N GLU A 141 -5.27 4.97 5.82
CA GLU A 141 -5.45 3.61 5.30
C GLU A 141 -4.10 2.95 5.01
N PHE A 142 -3.17 3.68 4.40
CA PHE A 142 -1.81 3.22 4.13
C PHE A 142 -1.04 2.93 5.43
N CYS A 143 -1.07 3.83 6.41
CA CYS A 143 -0.41 3.60 7.71
C CYS A 143 -0.99 2.39 8.45
N GLU A 144 -2.31 2.17 8.38
CA GLU A 144 -2.94 1.00 8.99
C GLU A 144 -2.51 -0.30 8.29
N HIS A 145 -2.40 -0.29 6.96
CA HIS A 145 -1.86 -1.40 6.19
C HIS A 145 -0.42 -1.74 6.60
N GLU A 146 0.49 -0.75 6.63
CA GLU A 146 1.87 -0.93 7.08
C GLU A 146 1.95 -1.47 8.52
N ARG A 147 1.04 -1.02 9.40
CA ARG A 147 0.93 -1.54 10.77
C ARG A 147 0.54 -3.02 10.79
N LEU A 148 -0.39 -3.44 9.92
CA LEU A 148 -0.81 -4.85 9.81
C LEU A 148 0.32 -5.73 9.30
N GLU A 149 1.07 -5.28 8.30
CA GLU A 149 2.22 -6.03 7.78
C GLU A 149 3.34 -6.16 8.83
N ASN A 150 3.65 -5.09 9.56
CA ASN A 150 4.63 -5.16 10.65
C ASN A 150 4.21 -6.16 11.75
N GLN A 151 2.91 -6.25 12.06
CA GLN A 151 2.40 -7.29 12.96
C GLN A 151 2.56 -8.69 12.39
N LEU A 152 2.31 -8.85 11.09
CA LEU A 152 2.44 -10.13 10.40
C LEU A 152 3.89 -10.62 10.44
N ILE A 153 4.86 -9.75 10.12
CA ILE A 153 6.30 -10.01 10.24
C ILE A 153 6.69 -10.38 11.67
N ALA A 154 6.27 -9.57 12.66
CA ALA A 154 6.58 -9.83 14.07
C ALA A 154 6.01 -11.16 14.58
N ARG A 155 4.80 -11.54 14.16
CA ARG A 155 4.19 -12.84 14.49
C ARG A 155 4.98 -13.99 13.85
N ALA A 156 5.42 -13.82 12.61
CA ALA A 156 6.23 -14.81 11.90
C ALA A 156 7.52 -15.15 12.64
N TYR A 157 8.21 -14.15 13.19
CA TYR A 157 9.44 -14.35 13.97
C TYR A 157 9.20 -15.03 15.32
N ARG A 158 8.02 -14.86 15.94
CA ARG A 158 7.65 -15.55 17.19
C ARG A 158 7.32 -17.03 17.02
N LEU A 159 7.05 -17.46 15.78
CA LEU A 159 6.73 -18.85 15.42
C LEU A 159 7.95 -19.63 14.91
N LYS A 160 9.10 -18.97 14.73
CA LYS A 160 10.39 -19.61 14.44
C LYS A 160 11.08 -20.04 15.73
#